data_AF-A0A2A9NTK3-F1
#
_entry.id   AF-A0A2A9NTK3-F1
#
_cell.length_a   1.000
_cell.length_b   1.000
_cell.length_c   1.000
_cell.angle_alpha   90.00
_cell.angle_beta   90.00
_cell.angle_gamma   90.00
#
_symmetry.space_group_name_H-M   'P 1'
#
loop_
_entity.id
_entity.type
_entity.pdbx_description
1 polymer ?
#
loop_
_entity_poly.entity_id
_entity_poly.type
_entity_poly.pdbx_seq_one_letter_code
_entity_poly.pdbx_strand_id
1 'polypeptide(L)'
;MWSWGSKRYLGGAHGIAGILHMLLSCPEDIIAPYIKDILDTVMWLTDLQDDMGNWPTKFQRPRNHQHNELVQWCHGAPGIMMLLSRVLQIVKRQQGPSVVDEEMKTKIARALHRAAKLVYRQGLLRKGVGLCHGTAGSIYALLAAYDVTGDIQEHISRDEASDMRDTLESAIQLATLAVEAEEDGELRTPDRPWSLYEGKAGMCSALAEILCRMEDKRPVGSGMVGFSDIDILSRC
;
A
#
# COMPACT_ATOMS: atom_id res chain seq x y z
N MET A 1 -17.57 -8.65 8.92
CA MET A 1 -16.13 -8.55 9.26
C MET A 1 -15.50 -9.93 9.16
N TRP A 2 -14.49 -10.09 8.32
CA TRP A 2 -13.86 -11.38 7.99
C TRP A 2 -12.88 -11.85 9.08
N SER A 3 -12.59 -13.15 9.09
CA SER A 3 -11.61 -13.75 9.99
C SER A 3 -10.86 -14.90 9.33
N TRP A 4 -9.57 -15.03 9.65
CA TRP A 4 -8.71 -16.15 9.27
C TRP A 4 -8.01 -16.68 10.53
N GLY A 5 -8.05 -18.00 10.75
CA GLY A 5 -7.44 -18.62 11.95
C GLY A 5 -7.93 -17.98 13.26
N SER A 6 -9.25 -17.80 13.39
CA SER A 6 -9.95 -17.12 14.51
C SER A 6 -9.51 -15.68 14.82
N LYS A 7 -8.76 -15.04 13.93
CA LYS A 7 -8.27 -13.66 14.08
C LYS A 7 -8.84 -12.77 12.98
N ARG A 8 -9.03 -11.50 13.29
CA ARG A 8 -9.56 -10.47 12.38
C ARG A 8 -8.41 -9.62 11.87
N TYR A 9 -7.71 -10.09 10.85
CA TYR A 9 -6.53 -9.41 10.30
C TYR A 9 -6.91 -8.14 9.53
N LEU A 10 -6.02 -7.15 9.51
CA LEU A 10 -6.24 -5.87 8.82
C LEU A 10 -5.42 -5.71 7.53
N GLY A 11 -4.22 -6.30 7.45
CA GLY A 11 -3.27 -6.09 6.34
C GLY A 11 -3.62 -6.77 5.01
N GLY A 12 -2.69 -6.69 4.05
CA GLY A 12 -2.93 -7.08 2.65
C GLY A 12 -3.02 -8.58 2.38
N ALA A 13 -2.38 -9.43 3.20
CA ALA A 13 -2.29 -10.87 2.92
C ALA A 13 -3.54 -11.65 3.34
N HIS A 14 -4.00 -11.45 4.59
CA HIS A 14 -5.09 -12.23 5.19
C HIS A 14 -6.18 -11.35 5.79
N GLY A 15 -6.10 -10.03 5.55
CA GLY A 15 -6.91 -9.05 6.22
C GLY A 15 -7.87 -8.30 5.32
N ILE A 16 -8.56 -7.36 5.96
CA ILE A 16 -9.57 -6.52 5.33
C ILE A 16 -8.97 -5.71 4.17
N ALA A 17 -7.74 -5.23 4.28
CA ALA A 17 -7.11 -4.44 3.22
C ALA A 17 -7.02 -5.22 1.90
N GLY A 18 -6.58 -6.48 1.95
CA GLY A 18 -6.49 -7.32 0.76
C GLY A 18 -7.86 -7.63 0.16
N ILE A 19 -8.85 -7.94 1.01
CA ILE A 19 -10.23 -8.23 0.57
C ILE A 19 -10.83 -7.02 -0.13
N LEU A 20 -10.77 -5.84 0.48
CA LEU A 20 -11.33 -4.62 -0.09
C LEU A 20 -10.59 -4.23 -1.39
N HIS A 21 -9.26 -4.41 -1.45
CA HIS A 21 -8.50 -4.14 -2.67
C HIS A 21 -8.98 -5.01 -3.83
N MET A 22 -9.24 -6.31 -3.58
CA MET A 22 -9.77 -7.21 -4.60
C MET A 22 -11.19 -6.83 -5.02
N LEU A 23 -12.08 -6.51 -4.07
CA LEU A 23 -13.43 -6.05 -4.39
C LEU A 23 -13.40 -4.79 -5.26
N LEU A 24 -12.56 -3.81 -4.91
CA LEU A 24 -12.35 -2.58 -5.68
C LEU A 24 -11.65 -2.82 -7.03
N SER A 25 -11.14 -4.03 -7.30
CA SER A 25 -10.59 -4.40 -8.61
C SER A 25 -11.65 -5.01 -9.54
N CYS A 26 -12.84 -5.32 -9.03
CA CYS A 26 -13.94 -5.84 -9.83
C CYS A 26 -14.56 -4.74 -10.71
N PRO A 27 -15.22 -5.10 -11.83
CA PRO A 27 -16.04 -4.19 -12.63
C PRO A 27 -17.03 -3.38 -11.78
N GLU A 28 -17.21 -2.10 -12.14
CA GLU A 28 -18.00 -1.14 -11.36
C GLU A 28 -19.46 -1.57 -11.19
N ASP A 29 -20.06 -2.15 -12.23
CA ASP A 29 -21.44 -2.66 -12.23
C ASP A 29 -21.65 -3.81 -11.23
N ILE A 30 -20.64 -4.64 -11.02
CA ILE A 30 -20.69 -5.75 -10.05
C ILE A 30 -20.66 -5.22 -8.62
N ILE A 31 -19.89 -4.17 -8.34
CA ILE A 31 -19.71 -3.64 -6.99
C ILE A 31 -20.66 -2.50 -6.64
N ALA A 32 -21.31 -1.88 -7.62
CA ALA A 32 -22.20 -0.73 -7.43
C ALA A 32 -23.24 -0.93 -6.30
N PRO A 33 -23.90 -2.10 -6.14
CA PRO A 33 -24.85 -2.31 -5.03
C PRO A 33 -24.20 -2.30 -3.63
N TYR A 34 -22.89 -2.55 -3.56
CA TYR A 34 -22.13 -2.74 -2.32
C TYR A 34 -21.13 -1.60 -2.05
N ILE A 35 -21.03 -0.62 -2.96
CA ILE A 35 -19.97 0.41 -2.90
C ILE A 35 -20.00 1.19 -1.60
N LYS A 36 -21.20 1.46 -1.07
CA LYS A 36 -21.36 2.15 0.22
C LYS A 36 -20.75 1.35 1.37
N ASP A 37 -21.07 0.06 1.47
CA ASP A 37 -20.53 -0.80 2.55
C ASP A 37 -19.01 -0.98 2.43
N ILE A 38 -18.50 -1.05 1.20
CA ILE A 38 -17.07 -1.11 0.91
C ILE A 38 -16.39 0.17 1.42
N LEU A 39 -16.88 1.34 1.04
CA LEU A 39 -16.31 2.64 1.42
C LEU A 39 -16.45 2.91 2.92
N ASP A 40 -17.58 2.58 3.54
CA ASP A 40 -17.76 2.65 5.00
C ASP A 40 -16.73 1.78 5.73
N THR A 41 -16.42 0.60 5.18
CA THR A 41 -15.38 -0.28 5.75
C THR A 41 -13.97 0.26 5.52
N VAL A 42 -13.69 0.87 4.35
CA VAL A 42 -12.42 1.58 4.10
C VAL A 42 -12.23 2.70 5.12
N MET A 43 -13.29 3.48 5.41
CA MET A 43 -13.20 4.59 6.34
C MET A 43 -13.02 4.14 7.78
N TRP A 44 -13.76 3.11 8.19
CA TRP A 44 -13.51 2.47 9.47
C TRP A 44 -12.06 1.98 9.59
N LEU A 45 -11.49 1.38 8.54
CA LEU A 45 -10.09 0.95 8.54
C LEU A 45 -9.12 2.15 8.60
N THR A 46 -9.44 3.24 7.90
CA THR A 46 -8.64 4.47 7.88
C THR A 46 -8.56 5.10 9.28
N ASP A 47 -9.67 5.08 10.02
CA ASP A 47 -9.76 5.60 11.40
C ASP A 47 -9.01 4.74 12.44
N LEU A 48 -8.57 3.52 12.08
CA LEU A 48 -7.71 2.68 12.93
C LEU A 48 -6.22 3.03 12.84
N GLN A 49 -5.82 4.00 12.01
CA GLN A 49 -4.43 4.40 11.90
C GLN A 49 -3.95 4.99 13.23
N ASP A 50 -2.78 4.56 13.68
CA ASP A 50 -2.14 5.14 14.84
C ASP A 50 -1.45 6.47 14.51
N ASP A 51 -1.02 7.12 15.57
CA ASP A 51 -0.29 8.39 15.59
C ASP A 51 1.10 8.31 14.92
N MET A 52 1.66 7.11 14.74
CA MET A 52 2.88 6.87 13.97
C MET A 52 2.61 6.68 12.47
N GLY A 53 1.34 6.63 12.06
CA GLY A 53 0.94 6.37 10.68
C GLY A 53 0.86 4.88 10.32
N ASN A 54 0.94 3.98 11.30
CA ASN A 54 0.79 2.53 11.10
C ASN A 54 -0.63 2.06 11.43
N TRP A 55 -0.89 0.77 11.23
CA TRP A 55 -2.13 0.11 11.65
C TRP A 55 -1.83 -1.14 12.47
N PRO A 56 -2.74 -1.53 13.36
CA PRO A 56 -2.68 -2.82 14.04
C PRO A 56 -2.65 -4.00 13.05
N THR A 57 -1.99 -5.09 13.42
CA THR A 57 -1.98 -6.31 12.59
C THR A 57 -3.36 -6.98 12.49
N LYS A 58 -4.18 -6.79 13.53
CA LYS A 58 -5.49 -7.41 13.73
C LYS A 58 -6.37 -6.50 14.57
N PHE A 59 -7.67 -6.55 14.32
CA PHE A 59 -8.66 -5.92 15.18
C PHE A 59 -8.80 -6.69 16.50
N GLN A 60 -8.66 -5.98 17.62
CA GLN A 60 -8.93 -6.51 18.96
C GLN A 60 -9.79 -5.50 19.73
N ARG A 61 -10.76 -6.00 20.51
CA ARG A 61 -11.53 -5.16 21.45
C ARG A 61 -10.58 -4.57 22.50
N PRO A 62 -10.86 -3.35 23.01
CA PRO A 62 -9.91 -2.59 23.79
C PRO A 62 -9.54 -3.36 25.05
N ARG A 63 -8.30 -3.86 25.09
CA ARG A 63 -7.69 -4.36 26.32
C ARG A 63 -6.26 -3.89 26.50
N ASN A 64 -5.55 -3.52 25.44
CA ASN A 64 -4.30 -2.76 25.43
C ASN A 64 -4.01 -2.33 23.99
N HIS A 65 -3.77 -1.03 23.74
CA HIS A 65 -3.23 -0.56 22.46
C HIS A 65 -1.75 -0.95 22.42
N GLN A 66 -1.43 -2.12 21.87
CA GLN A 66 -0.04 -2.44 21.53
C GLN A 66 0.27 -1.77 20.20
N HIS A 67 1.28 -0.89 20.20
CA HIS A 67 1.84 -0.35 18.97
C HIS A 67 2.32 -1.50 18.09
N ASN A 68 1.93 -1.47 16.81
CA ASN A 68 2.39 -2.45 15.83
C ASN A 68 3.74 -2.00 15.27
N GLU A 69 4.77 -2.81 15.47
CA GLU A 69 6.10 -2.57 14.91
C GLU A 69 6.25 -3.11 13.47
N LEU A 70 5.28 -3.90 12.98
CA LEU A 70 5.33 -4.45 11.63
C LEU A 70 4.93 -3.39 10.60
N VAL A 71 5.86 -3.08 9.70
CA VAL A 71 5.68 -2.23 8.53
C VAL A 71 5.82 -3.11 7.28
N GLN A 72 4.84 -3.98 7.05
CA GLN A 72 4.90 -5.03 6.02
C GLN A 72 3.63 -5.03 5.17
N TRP A 73 3.70 -5.48 3.91
CA TRP A 73 2.50 -5.65 3.08
C TRP A 73 1.47 -6.58 3.75
N CYS A 74 1.93 -7.70 4.30
CA CYS A 74 1.04 -8.63 4.98
C CYS A 74 0.45 -8.06 6.28
N HIS A 75 1.18 -7.19 7.00
CA HIS A 75 0.77 -6.61 8.28
C HIS A 75 1.35 -5.21 8.47
N GLY A 76 0.47 -4.19 8.45
CA GLY A 76 0.83 -2.78 8.70
C GLY A 76 0.55 -1.88 7.51
N ALA A 77 1.17 -0.70 7.54
CA ALA A 77 0.96 0.39 6.61
C ALA A 77 1.09 0.00 5.12
N PRO A 78 2.10 -0.76 4.66
CA PRO A 78 2.30 -0.97 3.22
C PRO A 78 1.09 -1.58 2.51
N GLY A 79 0.44 -2.59 3.10
CA GLY A 79 -0.74 -3.22 2.49
C GLY A 79 -1.98 -2.32 2.48
N ILE A 80 -2.13 -1.46 3.50
CA ILE A 80 -3.26 -0.53 3.62
C ILE A 80 -3.07 0.67 2.69
N MET A 81 -1.84 1.17 2.54
CA MET A 81 -1.51 2.21 1.56
C MET A 81 -1.96 1.81 0.16
N MET A 82 -1.65 0.58 -0.27
CA MET A 82 -2.07 0.09 -1.59
C MET A 82 -3.60 0.07 -1.76
N LEU A 83 -4.36 -0.26 -0.71
CA LEU A 83 -5.82 -0.15 -0.72
C LEU A 83 -6.27 1.31 -0.85
N LEU A 84 -5.75 2.20 -0.01
CA LEU A 84 -6.15 3.61 0.01
C LEU A 84 -5.81 4.31 -1.31
N SER A 85 -4.65 4.04 -1.89
CA SER A 85 -4.30 4.48 -3.24
C SER A 85 -5.27 3.94 -4.28
N ARG A 86 -5.70 2.67 -4.18
CA ARG A 86 -6.67 2.10 -5.12
C ARG A 86 -8.01 2.83 -5.08
N VAL A 87 -8.46 3.26 -3.89
CA VAL A 87 -9.71 4.06 -3.78
C VAL A 87 -9.59 5.36 -4.57
N LEU A 88 -8.50 6.12 -4.41
CA LEU A 88 -8.30 7.36 -5.16
C LEU A 88 -8.14 7.12 -6.68
N GLN A 89 -7.48 6.03 -7.08
CA GLN A 89 -7.37 5.65 -8.49
C GLN A 89 -8.73 5.39 -9.14
N ILE A 90 -9.65 4.74 -8.43
CA ILE A 90 -11.01 4.46 -8.94
C ILE A 90 -11.78 5.76 -9.11
N VAL A 91 -11.72 6.66 -8.12
CA VAL A 91 -12.36 7.98 -8.20
C VAL A 91 -11.89 8.75 -9.43
N LYS A 92 -10.59 8.71 -9.75
CA LYS A 92 -10.02 9.35 -10.93
C LYS A 92 -10.48 8.76 -12.26
N ARG A 93 -10.81 7.46 -12.28
CA ARG A 93 -11.26 6.73 -13.48
C ARG A 93 -12.77 6.76 -13.66
N GLN A 94 -13.53 7.00 -12.59
CA GLN A 94 -14.99 6.97 -12.60
C GLN A 94 -15.56 8.03 -13.53
N GLN A 95 -16.55 7.63 -14.34
CA GLN A 95 -17.34 8.55 -15.15
C GLN A 95 -18.62 8.88 -14.40
N GLY A 96 -18.82 10.15 -14.05
CA GLY A 96 -20.03 10.62 -13.35
C GLY A 96 -19.75 11.19 -11.96
N PRO A 97 -20.78 11.29 -11.09
CA PRO A 97 -20.62 11.79 -9.73
C PRO A 97 -19.68 10.90 -8.91
N SER A 98 -18.73 11.52 -8.23
CA SER A 98 -17.78 10.80 -7.36
C SER A 98 -18.51 10.02 -6.28
N VAL A 99 -18.20 8.73 -6.13
CA VAL A 99 -18.68 7.89 -5.01
C VAL A 99 -18.01 8.22 -3.68
N VAL A 100 -16.95 9.02 -3.71
CA VAL A 100 -16.17 9.47 -2.55
C VAL A 100 -16.34 11.00 -2.42
N ASP A 101 -16.77 11.47 -1.26
CA ASP A 101 -16.87 12.90 -0.97
C ASP A 101 -15.51 13.53 -0.59
N GLU A 102 -15.46 14.86 -0.51
CA GLU A 102 -14.24 15.61 -0.23
C GLU A 102 -13.68 15.36 1.19
N GLU A 103 -14.54 15.07 2.16
CA GLU A 103 -14.09 14.73 3.52
C GLU A 103 -13.35 13.38 3.51
N MET A 104 -13.91 12.41 2.79
CA MET A 104 -13.33 11.08 2.62
C MET A 104 -11.98 11.16 1.89
N LYS A 105 -11.89 11.91 0.79
CA LYS A 105 -10.61 12.16 0.09
C LYS A 105 -9.58 12.78 1.02
N THR A 106 -9.97 13.77 1.83
CA THR A 106 -9.09 14.44 2.81
C THR A 106 -8.57 13.48 3.86
N LYS A 107 -9.42 12.62 4.41
CA LYS A 107 -9.00 11.59 5.40
C LYS A 107 -8.04 10.58 4.78
N ILE A 108 -8.35 10.09 3.58
CA ILE A 108 -7.51 9.13 2.85
C ILE A 108 -6.14 9.76 2.53
N ALA A 109 -6.12 10.99 2.02
CA ALA A 109 -4.89 11.71 1.67
C ALA A 109 -3.98 11.90 2.90
N ARG A 110 -4.54 12.33 4.04
CA ARG A 110 -3.78 12.46 5.29
C ARG A 110 -3.25 11.12 5.81
N ALA A 111 -4.04 10.06 5.70
CA ALA A 111 -3.62 8.73 6.12
C ALA A 111 -2.48 8.20 5.24
N LEU A 112 -2.59 8.35 3.92
CA LEU A 112 -1.53 8.02 2.95
C LEU A 112 -0.26 8.81 3.22
N HIS A 113 -0.36 10.12 3.49
CA HIS A 113 0.79 10.97 3.79
C HIS A 113 1.57 10.47 5.03
N ARG A 114 0.86 10.24 6.15
CA ARG A 114 1.48 9.71 7.38
C ARG A 114 2.11 8.33 7.16
N ALA A 115 1.39 7.46 6.45
CA ALA A 115 1.86 6.11 6.16
C ALA A 115 3.09 6.11 5.25
N ALA A 116 3.14 6.96 4.21
CA ALA A 116 4.29 7.10 3.33
C ALA A 116 5.54 7.53 4.10
N LYS A 117 5.40 8.52 5.00
CA LYS A 117 6.52 8.95 5.89
C LYS A 117 7.01 7.83 6.78
N LEU A 118 6.10 7.03 7.34
CA LEU A 118 6.47 5.86 8.14
C LEU A 118 7.20 4.80 7.30
N VAL A 119 6.63 4.44 6.14
CA VAL A 119 7.18 3.40 5.25
C VAL A 119 8.54 3.82 4.69
N TYR A 120 8.76 5.09 4.38
CA TYR A 120 10.10 5.55 4.01
C TYR A 120 11.10 5.40 5.17
N ARG A 121 10.71 5.78 6.40
CA ARG A 121 11.59 5.71 7.58
C ARG A 121 11.87 4.28 8.07
N GLN A 122 10.93 3.36 7.90
CA GLN A 122 10.97 2.03 8.53
C GLN A 122 10.78 0.87 7.53
N GLY A 123 10.70 1.15 6.23
CA GLY A 123 10.44 0.17 5.18
C GLY A 123 11.65 -0.64 4.75
N LEU A 124 12.86 -0.30 5.24
CA LEU A 124 14.08 -1.10 5.05
C LEU A 124 14.06 -2.22 6.07
N LEU A 125 13.57 -3.40 5.66
CA LEU A 125 13.30 -4.48 6.59
C LEU A 125 14.47 -5.44 6.69
N ARG A 126 15.04 -5.59 7.89
CA ARG A 126 16.09 -6.58 8.19
C ARG A 126 15.70 -8.03 7.90
N LYS A 127 14.39 -8.29 7.72
CA LYS A 127 13.85 -9.63 7.43
C LYS A 127 14.16 -10.11 6.02
N GLY A 128 14.49 -9.21 5.09
CA GLY A 128 14.84 -9.54 3.71
C GLY A 128 14.23 -8.57 2.70
N VAL A 129 14.42 -8.85 1.42
CA VAL A 129 14.05 -7.94 0.32
C VAL A 129 12.72 -8.26 -0.36
N GLY A 130 12.08 -9.41 -0.10
CA GLY A 130 10.88 -9.85 -0.84
C GLY A 130 9.59 -9.03 -0.64
N LEU A 131 8.52 -9.39 -1.36
CA LEU A 131 7.26 -8.61 -1.36
C LEU A 131 6.44 -8.69 -0.07
N CYS A 132 6.37 -9.85 0.58
CA CYS A 132 5.38 -10.10 1.64
C CYS A 132 5.65 -9.27 2.91
N HIS A 133 6.91 -9.28 3.31
CA HIS A 133 7.41 -8.68 4.55
C HIS A 133 8.90 -8.32 4.42
N GLY A 134 9.29 -7.91 3.22
CA GLY A 134 10.61 -7.37 2.91
C GLY A 134 10.49 -6.01 2.22
N THR A 135 11.64 -5.42 1.92
CA THR A 135 11.73 -4.04 1.43
C THR A 135 10.99 -3.80 0.10
N ALA A 136 10.92 -4.80 -0.79
CA ALA A 136 10.17 -4.66 -2.04
C ALA A 136 8.68 -4.37 -1.81
N GLY A 137 8.06 -4.95 -0.78
CA GLY A 137 6.67 -4.64 -0.41
C GLY A 137 6.48 -3.17 0.01
N SER A 138 7.46 -2.62 0.74
CA SER A 138 7.50 -1.20 1.13
C SER A 138 7.64 -0.30 -0.10
N ILE A 139 8.52 -0.67 -1.03
CA ILE A 139 8.72 0.05 -2.30
C ILE A 139 7.41 0.13 -3.08
N TYR A 140 6.72 -1.00 -3.29
CA TYR A 140 5.44 -0.98 -4.00
C TYR A 140 4.36 -0.14 -3.30
N ALA A 141 4.37 -0.05 -1.97
CA ALA A 141 3.44 0.81 -1.25
C ALA A 141 3.73 2.30 -1.52
N LEU A 142 5.01 2.70 -1.55
CA LEU A 142 5.41 4.04 -1.96
C LEU A 142 5.04 4.32 -3.42
N LEU A 143 5.28 3.38 -4.33
CA LEU A 143 4.88 3.54 -5.74
C LEU A 143 3.36 3.67 -5.90
N ALA A 144 2.57 2.93 -5.12
CA ALA A 144 1.11 3.08 -5.11
C ALA A 144 0.67 4.47 -4.61
N ALA A 145 1.36 5.05 -3.62
CA ALA A 145 1.11 6.42 -3.17
C ALA A 145 1.56 7.47 -4.19
N TYR A 146 2.71 7.25 -4.84
CA TYR A 146 3.20 8.11 -5.94
C TYR A 146 2.18 8.23 -7.07
N ASP A 147 1.53 7.12 -7.44
CA ASP A 147 0.54 7.09 -8.52
C ASP A 147 -0.70 7.97 -8.27
N VAL A 148 -0.92 8.40 -7.03
CA VAL A 148 -2.02 9.28 -6.59
C VAL A 148 -1.50 10.52 -5.86
N THR A 149 -0.22 10.88 -6.07
CA THR A 149 0.40 11.97 -5.30
C THR A 149 -0.26 13.33 -5.55
N GLY A 150 -0.80 13.56 -6.74
CA GLY A 150 -1.55 14.78 -7.05
C GLY A 150 -2.82 14.88 -6.21
N ASP A 151 -3.60 13.79 -6.17
CA ASP A 151 -4.82 13.70 -5.36
C ASP A 151 -4.50 13.88 -3.87
N ILE A 152 -3.39 13.33 -3.38
CA ILE A 152 -2.96 13.54 -1.99
C ILE A 152 -2.66 15.03 -1.73
N GLN A 153 -1.88 15.66 -2.60
CA GLN A 153 -1.44 17.06 -2.45
C GLN A 153 -2.59 18.06 -2.50
N GLU A 154 -3.65 17.77 -3.24
CA GLU A 154 -4.86 18.62 -3.31
C GLU A 154 -5.63 18.67 -1.99
N HIS A 155 -5.47 17.67 -1.12
CA HIS A 155 -6.27 17.51 0.09
C HIS A 155 -5.48 17.60 1.40
N ILE A 156 -4.19 17.94 1.36
CA ILE A 156 -3.36 18.19 2.54
C ILE A 156 -2.85 19.63 2.55
N SER A 157 -2.31 20.08 3.68
CA SER A 157 -1.74 21.44 3.77
C SER A 157 -0.52 21.60 2.86
N ARG A 158 -0.17 22.84 2.50
CA ARG A 158 0.99 23.12 1.64
C ARG A 158 2.30 22.57 2.22
N ASP A 159 2.46 22.63 3.54
CA ASP A 159 3.66 22.13 4.24
C ASP A 159 3.72 20.59 4.18
N GLU A 160 2.59 19.90 4.35
CA GLU A 160 2.51 18.44 4.18
C GLU A 160 2.72 18.03 2.71
N ALA A 161 2.26 18.84 1.76
CA ALA A 161 2.41 18.59 0.33
C ALA A 161 3.87 18.71 -0.14
N SER A 162 4.66 19.64 0.44
CA SER A 162 6.10 19.71 0.17
C SER A 162 6.84 18.45 0.61
N ASP A 163 6.45 17.86 1.74
CA ASP A 163 7.02 16.60 2.23
C ASP A 163 6.67 15.38 1.33
N MET A 164 5.63 15.46 0.50
CA MET A 164 5.14 14.36 -0.35
C MET A 164 5.79 14.25 -1.72
N ARG A 165 6.40 15.34 -2.24
CA ARG A 165 6.92 15.40 -3.62
C ARG A 165 7.94 14.31 -3.95
N ASP A 166 8.52 13.71 -2.93
CA ASP A 166 9.66 12.81 -3.07
C ASP A 166 9.25 11.34 -2.83
N THR A 167 7.98 10.97 -3.03
CA THR A 167 7.53 9.57 -2.79
C THR A 167 8.20 8.58 -3.76
N LEU A 168 8.42 8.96 -5.02
CA LEU A 168 9.19 8.15 -5.97
C LEU A 168 10.67 8.10 -5.57
N GLU A 169 11.26 9.22 -5.17
CA GLU A 169 12.65 9.28 -4.69
C GLU A 169 12.85 8.44 -3.43
N SER A 170 11.87 8.44 -2.54
CA SER A 170 11.82 7.58 -1.34
C SER A 170 11.85 6.11 -1.73
N ALA A 171 11.10 5.71 -2.76
CA ALA A 171 11.10 4.34 -3.28
C ALA A 171 12.47 3.98 -3.90
N ILE A 172 13.06 4.90 -4.67
CA ILE A 172 14.39 4.73 -5.29
C ILE A 172 15.46 4.57 -4.20
N GLN A 173 15.50 5.48 -3.22
CA GLN A 173 16.48 5.43 -2.15
C GLN A 173 16.34 4.17 -1.30
N LEU A 174 15.09 3.79 -1.00
CA LEU A 174 14.84 2.56 -0.25
C LEU A 174 15.30 1.32 -1.02
N ALA A 175 15.16 1.33 -2.35
CA ALA A 175 15.68 0.27 -3.20
C ALA A 175 17.21 0.22 -3.21
N THR A 176 17.88 1.37 -3.34
CA THR A 176 19.35 1.47 -3.27
C THR A 176 19.86 0.93 -1.93
N LEU A 177 19.31 1.40 -0.82
CA LEU A 177 19.70 0.94 0.53
C LEU A 177 19.45 -0.55 0.73
N ALA A 178 18.39 -1.11 0.14
CA ALA A 178 18.11 -2.54 0.23
C ALA A 178 19.13 -3.39 -0.54
N VAL A 179 19.61 -2.91 -1.69
CA VAL A 179 20.67 -3.57 -2.46
C VAL A 179 21.98 -3.54 -1.69
N GLU A 180 22.37 -2.36 -1.19
CA GLU A 180 23.60 -2.20 -0.37
C GLU A 180 23.58 -3.09 0.87
N ALA A 181 22.50 -3.04 1.67
CA ALA A 181 22.35 -3.86 2.86
C ALA A 181 22.32 -5.37 2.57
N GLU A 182 21.83 -5.78 1.39
CA GLU A 182 21.88 -7.18 0.96
C GLU A 182 23.31 -7.60 0.59
N GLU A 183 24.06 -6.76 -0.14
CA GLU A 183 25.46 -7.00 -0.52
C GLU A 183 26.39 -7.05 0.70
N ASP A 184 26.14 -6.19 1.69
CA ASP A 184 26.88 -6.14 2.96
C ASP A 184 26.48 -7.27 3.93
N GLY A 185 25.46 -8.07 3.60
CA GLY A 185 25.00 -9.19 4.43
C GLY A 185 24.27 -8.76 5.70
N GLU A 186 23.74 -7.54 5.75
CA GLU A 186 23.00 -7.01 6.90
C GLU A 186 21.55 -7.55 6.99
N LEU A 187 21.03 -8.07 5.86
CA LEU A 187 19.69 -8.62 5.78
C LEU A 187 19.67 -10.13 6.04
N ARG A 188 18.61 -10.60 6.69
CA ARG A 188 18.39 -12.03 6.89
C ARG A 188 18.10 -12.74 5.56
N THR A 189 18.72 -13.90 5.36
CA THR A 189 18.33 -14.81 4.27
C THR A 189 16.95 -15.43 4.57
N PRO A 190 15.96 -15.30 3.67
CA PRO A 190 14.63 -15.86 3.86
C PRO A 190 14.60 -17.36 3.55
N ASP A 191 13.51 -18.04 3.90
CA ASP A 191 13.36 -19.50 3.71
C ASP A 191 13.39 -19.89 2.22
N ARG A 192 12.86 -19.02 1.34
CA ARG A 192 12.96 -19.16 -0.12
C ARG A 192 13.68 -17.95 -0.75
N PRO A 193 15.03 -17.92 -0.76
CA PRO A 193 15.86 -16.77 -1.18
C PRO A 193 15.59 -16.21 -2.57
N TRP A 194 15.08 -17.03 -3.47
CA TRP A 194 14.85 -16.68 -4.87
C TRP A 194 13.36 -16.53 -5.23
N SER A 195 12.47 -16.69 -4.26
CA SER A 195 11.03 -16.62 -4.49
C SER A 195 10.54 -15.17 -4.63
N LEU A 196 9.34 -15.02 -5.19
CA LEU A 196 8.73 -13.70 -5.39
C LEU A 196 8.36 -13.01 -4.07
N TYR A 197 7.69 -13.71 -3.16
CA TYR A 197 7.14 -13.09 -1.95
C TYR A 197 8.12 -13.00 -0.77
N GLU A 198 9.22 -13.76 -0.76
CA GLU A 198 10.20 -13.71 0.32
C GLU A 198 11.58 -13.25 -0.15
N GLY A 199 11.93 -13.55 -1.40
CA GLY A 199 13.29 -13.47 -1.91
C GLY A 199 13.53 -12.41 -2.97
N LYS A 200 14.68 -12.54 -3.63
CA LYS A 200 15.22 -11.57 -4.60
C LYS A 200 14.34 -11.35 -5.82
N ALA A 201 13.54 -12.35 -6.23
CA ALA A 201 12.66 -12.16 -7.39
C ALA A 201 11.65 -11.02 -7.16
N GLY A 202 11.14 -10.86 -5.92
CA GLY A 202 10.28 -9.72 -5.57
C GLY A 202 11.00 -8.38 -5.65
N MET A 203 12.27 -8.34 -5.23
CA MET A 203 13.10 -7.14 -5.33
C MET A 203 13.40 -6.77 -6.78
N CYS A 204 13.70 -7.76 -7.63
CA CYS A 204 13.86 -7.54 -9.08
C CYS A 204 12.59 -6.94 -9.70
N SER A 205 11.41 -7.43 -9.33
CA SER A 205 10.14 -6.85 -9.79
C SER A 205 9.98 -5.39 -9.34
N ALA A 206 10.29 -5.07 -8.09
CA ALA A 206 10.23 -3.70 -7.58
C ALA A 206 11.21 -2.76 -8.29
N LEU A 207 12.44 -3.20 -8.55
CA LEU A 207 13.43 -2.43 -9.31
C LEU A 207 12.97 -2.17 -10.76
N ALA A 208 12.43 -3.18 -11.43
CA ALA A 208 11.86 -3.01 -12.77
C ALA A 208 10.71 -1.98 -12.78
N GLU A 209 9.85 -2.04 -11.77
CA GLU A 209 8.71 -1.13 -11.62
C GLU A 209 9.15 0.32 -11.37
N ILE A 210 10.23 0.53 -10.59
CA ILE A 210 10.88 1.83 -10.40
C ILE A 210 11.40 2.37 -11.73
N LEU A 211 12.17 1.56 -12.47
CA LEU A 211 12.75 1.96 -13.76
C LEU A 211 11.66 2.39 -14.75
N CYS A 212 10.56 1.65 -14.82
CA CYS A 212 9.41 2.03 -15.65
C CYS A 212 8.83 3.40 -15.28
N ARG A 213 8.73 3.73 -13.98
CA ARG A 213 8.24 5.05 -13.51
C ARG A 213 9.23 6.17 -13.74
N MET A 214 10.54 5.91 -13.66
CA MET A 214 11.57 6.90 -13.95
C MET A 214 11.60 7.30 -15.43
N GLU A 215 11.26 6.36 -16.32
CA GLU A 215 11.23 6.61 -17.77
C GLU A 215 9.85 7.09 -18.28
N ASP A 216 8.89 7.34 -17.38
CA ASP A 216 7.48 7.62 -17.71
C ASP A 216 6.81 6.56 -18.61
N LYS A 217 7.36 5.35 -18.64
CA LYS A 217 6.83 4.21 -19.42
C LYS A 217 6.00 3.34 -18.50
N ARG A 218 4.74 3.71 -18.25
CA ARG A 218 3.86 2.89 -17.41
C ARG A 218 3.36 1.67 -18.21
N PRO A 219 3.75 0.42 -17.84
CA PRO A 219 3.27 -0.76 -18.53
C PRO A 219 1.80 -1.04 -18.20
N VAL A 220 1.13 -1.77 -19.11
CA VAL A 220 -0.15 -2.43 -18.81
C VAL A 220 0.11 -3.49 -17.72
N GLY A 221 -0.65 -3.45 -16.62
CA GLY A 221 -0.43 -4.33 -15.46
C GLY A 221 0.58 -3.80 -14.43
N SER A 222 0.77 -2.48 -14.36
CA SER A 222 1.58 -1.83 -13.31
C SER A 222 1.00 -2.06 -11.91
N GLY A 223 1.85 -2.42 -10.94
CA GLY A 223 1.45 -2.74 -9.57
C GLY A 223 2.29 -3.85 -8.94
N MET A 224 2.05 -4.14 -7.66
CA MET A 224 2.72 -5.23 -6.96
C MET A 224 2.28 -6.57 -7.55
N VAL A 225 3.25 -7.35 -8.03
CA VAL A 225 3.02 -8.64 -8.71
C VAL A 225 2.23 -9.60 -7.81
N GLY A 226 1.15 -10.17 -8.36
CA GLY A 226 0.27 -11.10 -7.64
C GLY A 226 -0.69 -10.42 -6.65
N PHE A 227 -0.87 -9.10 -6.74
CA PHE A 227 -1.78 -8.37 -5.87
C PHE A 227 -2.46 -7.20 -6.58
N SER A 228 -1.70 -6.18 -6.99
CA SER A 228 -2.25 -4.94 -7.54
C SER A 228 -1.91 -4.72 -9.00
N ASP A 229 -1.23 -5.67 -9.63
CA ASP A 229 -0.84 -5.76 -11.05
C ASP A 229 -2.00 -6.21 -11.96
N ILE A 230 -3.16 -6.55 -11.38
CA ILE A 230 -4.34 -6.95 -12.14
C ILE A 230 -5.08 -5.70 -12.62
N ASP A 231 -4.89 -5.33 -13.88
CA ASP A 231 -5.63 -4.25 -14.53
C ASP A 231 -6.80 -4.83 -15.36
N ILE A 232 -7.88 -5.23 -14.68
CA ILE A 232 -9.12 -5.72 -15.33
C ILE A 232 -9.84 -4.58 -16.06
N LEU A 233 -9.57 -3.33 -15.68
CA LEU A 233 -10.31 -2.15 -16.11
C LEU A 233 -9.84 -1.54 -17.44
N SER A 234 -8.70 -1.96 -18.00
CA SER A 234 -8.24 -1.49 -19.32
C SER A 234 -8.85 -2.22 -20.51
N ARG A 235 -9.80 -3.14 -20.28
CA ARG A 235 -10.38 -4.01 -21.32
C ARG A 235 -11.92 -4.03 -21.38
N CYS A 236 -12.61 -3.10 -20.71
CA CYS A 236 -14.06 -2.95 -20.81
C CYS A 236 -14.43 -1.57 -21.32
#